data_AF-A0A7S3N7G1-F1
#
_entry.id   AF-A0A7S3N7G1-F1
#
_cell.length_a   1.000
_cell.length_b   1.000
_cell.length_c   1.000
_cell.angle_alpha   90.00
_cell.angle_beta   90.00
_cell.angle_gamma   90.00
#
_symmetry.space_group_name_H-M   'P 1'
#
loop_
_entity.id
_entity.type
_entity.pdbx_description
1 polymer ?
#
loop_
_entity_poly.entity_id
_entity_poly.type
_entity_poly.pdbx_seq_one_letter_code
_entity_poly.pdbx_strand_id
1 'polypeptide(L)'
;MLSFLAKILFKVNQDITSWDLVFVRGIVSIIFVYFNVASKNVNLTNFKGQGLVLAIGVILGFLCYWFGLLSYQYISVTKATLIIYTNPIIVIVLAFLFLKENITRYDLISVVLVICGC
;
A
#
# COMPACT_ATOMS: atom_id res chain seq x y z
N MET A 1 9.24 -1.83 -7.73
CA MET A 1 10.09 -1.04 -8.65
C MET A 1 9.95 0.46 -8.40
N LEU A 2 8.74 1.04 -8.36
CA LEU A 2 8.52 2.48 -8.09
C LEU A 2 9.05 2.96 -6.71
N SER A 3 8.91 2.14 -5.66
CA SER A 3 9.40 2.47 -4.31
C SER A 3 10.93 2.54 -4.22
N PHE A 4 11.64 1.84 -5.12
CA PHE A 4 13.10 1.86 -5.18
C PHE A 4 13.59 3.11 -5.93
N LEU A 5 12.88 3.52 -6.99
CA LEU A 5 13.10 4.79 -7.68
C LEU A 5 12.80 6.00 -6.78
N ALA A 6 11.74 5.96 -5.97
CA ALA A 6 11.46 7.00 -4.99
C ALA A 6 12.58 7.14 -3.94
N LYS A 7 13.19 6.03 -3.49
CA LYS A 7 14.37 6.03 -2.60
C LYS A 7 15.59 6.69 -3.24
N ILE A 8 15.81 6.48 -4.54
CA ILE A 8 16.94 7.06 -5.29
C ILE A 8 16.70 8.55 -5.52
N LEU A 9 15.48 8.95 -5.88
CA LEU A 9 15.12 10.34 -6.12
C LEU A 9 15.21 11.20 -4.85
N PHE A 10 14.75 10.70 -3.70
CA PHE A 10 14.92 11.40 -2.40
C PHE A 10 16.39 11.59 -1.98
N LYS A 11 17.28 10.69 -2.43
CA LYS A 11 18.71 10.75 -2.11
C LYS A 11 19.51 11.60 -3.10
N VAL A 12 18.99 11.81 -4.32
CA VAL A 12 19.65 12.56 -5.40
C VAL A 12 19.14 14.01 -5.50
N ASN A 13 17.88 14.30 -5.13
CA ASN A 13 17.33 15.66 -5.13
C ASN A 13 16.43 15.87 -3.90
N GLN A 14 16.86 16.72 -2.97
CA GLN A 14 16.12 17.05 -1.74
C GLN A 14 14.85 17.88 -1.99
N ASP A 15 14.67 18.44 -3.19
CA ASP A 15 13.56 19.34 -3.53
C ASP A 15 12.32 18.63 -4.10
N ILE A 16 12.35 17.30 -4.26
CA ILE A 16 11.15 16.57 -4.67
C ILE A 16 10.25 16.43 -3.44
N THR A 17 9.26 17.31 -3.39
CA THR A 17 8.31 17.35 -2.29
C THR A 17 7.53 16.04 -2.27
N SER A 18 7.29 15.48 -1.06
CA SER A 18 6.56 14.20 -0.90
C SER A 18 5.21 14.21 -1.64
N TRP A 19 4.59 15.38 -1.76
CA TRP A 19 3.38 15.65 -2.52
C TRP A 19 3.48 15.27 -4.01
N ASP A 20 4.58 15.61 -4.69
CA ASP A 20 4.72 15.41 -6.14
C ASP A 20 4.76 13.92 -6.50
N LEU A 21 5.47 13.12 -5.69
CA LEU A 21 5.55 11.67 -5.88
C LEU A 21 4.21 10.98 -5.67
N VAL A 22 3.43 11.44 -4.68
CA VAL A 22 2.09 10.91 -4.42
C VAL A 22 1.16 11.27 -5.59
N PHE A 23 1.26 12.50 -6.08
CA PHE A 23 0.42 13.03 -7.16
C PHE A 23 0.66 12.31 -8.49
N VAL A 24 1.91 12.17 -8.91
CA VAL A 24 2.28 11.45 -10.14
C VAL A 24 1.80 10.00 -10.08
N ARG A 25 1.97 9.32 -8.93
CA ARG A 25 1.49 7.94 -8.76
C ARG A 25 -0.03 7.84 -8.81
N GLY A 26 -0.73 8.82 -8.23
CA GLY A 26 -2.19 8.91 -8.31
C GLY A 26 -2.68 8.96 -9.76
N ILE A 27 -2.07 9.82 -10.58
CA ILE A 27 -2.38 9.92 -12.02
C ILE A 27 -2.14 8.59 -12.73
N VAL A 28 -0.96 7.99 -12.54
CA VAL A 28 -0.62 6.69 -13.18
C VAL A 28 -1.61 5.60 -12.76
N SER A 29 -2.00 5.58 -11.49
CA SER A 29 -2.96 4.59 -10.97
C SER A 29 -4.36 4.76 -11.58
N ILE A 30 -4.83 6.00 -11.73
CA ILE A 30 -6.12 6.31 -12.35
C ILE A 30 -6.14 5.88 -13.83
N ILE A 31 -5.06 6.15 -14.57
CA ILE A 31 -4.93 5.74 -15.97
C ILE A 31 -5.00 4.20 -16.08
N PHE A 32 -4.29 3.49 -15.20
CA PHE A 32 -4.26 2.03 -15.21
C PHE A 32 -5.62 1.42 -14.84
N VAL A 33 -6.30 1.98 -13.85
CA VAL A 33 -7.66 1.56 -13.45
C VAL A 33 -8.65 1.82 -14.59
N TYR A 34 -8.57 2.97 -15.25
CA TYR A 34 -9.42 3.31 -16.41
C TYR A 34 -9.26 2.29 -17.54
N PHE A 35 -8.02 1.95 -17.92
CA PHE A 35 -7.76 0.92 -18.93
C PHE A 35 -8.30 -0.45 -18.54
N ASN A 36 -8.13 -0.86 -17.28
CA ASN A 36 -8.63 -2.16 -16.80
C ASN A 36 -10.16 -2.25 -16.81
N VAL A 37 -10.85 -1.15 -16.47
CA VAL A 37 -12.32 -1.09 -16.53
C VAL A 37 -12.79 -1.12 -17.98
N ALA A 38 -12.17 -0.31 -18.85
CA ALA A 38 -12.52 -0.22 -20.26
C ALA A 38 -12.35 -1.55 -21.00
N SER A 39 -11.29 -2.32 -20.70
CA SER A 39 -11.08 -3.65 -21.29
C SER A 39 -12.02 -4.74 -20.75
N LYS A 40 -12.58 -4.60 -19.54
CA LYS A 40 -13.38 -5.64 -18.89
C LYS A 40 -14.90 -5.37 -18.85
N ASN A 41 -15.40 -4.30 -19.47
CA ASN A 41 -16.83 -3.91 -19.42
C ASN A 41 -17.40 -3.96 -17.99
N VAL A 42 -16.61 -3.54 -17.01
CA VAL A 42 -17.01 -3.59 -15.60
C VAL A 42 -18.01 -2.48 -15.35
N ASN A 43 -19.19 -2.83 -14.84
CA ASN A 43 -20.29 -1.90 -14.67
C ASN A 43 -20.06 -1.02 -13.42
N LEU A 44 -19.28 0.06 -13.57
CA LEU A 44 -18.93 1.01 -12.51
C LEU A 44 -20.10 1.84 -11.96
N THR A 45 -21.26 1.79 -12.62
CA THR A 45 -22.47 2.53 -12.26
C THR A 45 -23.12 2.02 -10.96
N ASN A 46 -22.73 0.83 -10.48
CA ASN A 46 -23.22 0.28 -9.23
C ASN A 46 -22.45 0.86 -8.02
N PHE A 47 -22.77 2.11 -7.68
CA PHE A 47 -22.18 2.86 -6.55
C PHE A 47 -22.34 2.17 -5.20
N LYS A 48 -23.31 1.27 -5.03
CA LYS A 48 -23.52 0.54 -3.77
C LYS A 48 -22.48 -0.54 -3.48
N GLY A 49 -21.67 -0.95 -4.46
CA GLY A 49 -20.67 -2.01 -4.26
C GLY A 49 -19.32 -1.65 -4.88
N GLN A 50 -19.22 -1.78 -6.20
CA GLN A 50 -17.94 -1.72 -6.89
C GLN A 50 -17.31 -0.33 -6.87
N GLY A 51 -18.13 0.73 -7.05
CA GLY A 51 -17.65 2.11 -6.94
C GLY A 51 -17.14 2.46 -5.54
N LEU A 52 -17.81 1.95 -4.49
CA LEU A 52 -17.44 2.20 -3.10
C LEU A 52 -16.15 1.48 -2.71
N VAL A 53 -15.99 0.21 -3.13
CA VAL A 53 -14.74 -0.55 -2.93
C VAL A 53 -13.56 0.13 -3.64
N LEU A 54 -13.76 0.61 -4.88
CA LEU A 54 -12.73 1.36 -5.61
C LEU A 54 -12.37 2.67 -4.90
N ALA A 55 -13.36 3.44 -4.44
CA ALA A 55 -13.13 4.67 -3.70
C ALA A 55 -12.34 4.42 -2.41
N ILE A 56 -12.73 3.42 -1.61
CA ILE A 56 -12.00 3.02 -0.40
C ILE A 56 -10.58 2.59 -0.73
N GLY A 57 -10.38 1.76 -1.78
CA GLY A 57 -9.06 1.30 -2.18
C GLY A 57 -8.13 2.45 -2.60
N VAL A 58 -8.64 3.43 -3.35
CA VAL A 58 -7.88 4.62 -3.75
C VAL A 58 -7.51 5.46 -2.53
N ILE A 59 -8.46 5.72 -1.63
CA ILE A 59 -8.25 6.52 -0.43
C ILE A 59 -7.22 5.84 0.49
N LEU A 60 -7.44 4.57 0.83
CA LEU A 60 -6.52 3.81 1.70
C LEU A 60 -5.13 3.67 1.08
N GLY A 61 -5.05 3.40 -0.23
CA GLY A 61 -3.79 3.31 -0.96
C GLY A 61 -3.02 4.64 -1.00
N PHE A 62 -3.75 5.76 -1.08
CA PHE A 62 -3.18 7.11 -0.96
C PHE A 62 -2.66 7.36 0.45
N LEU A 63 -3.48 7.14 1.48
CA LEU A 63 -3.09 7.33 2.89
C LEU A 63 -1.89 6.47 3.28
N CYS A 64 -1.87 5.20 2.90
CA CYS A 64 -0.76 4.29 3.24
C CYS A 64 0.58 4.79 2.65
N TYR A 65 0.56 5.25 1.41
CA TYR A 65 1.76 5.78 0.77
C TYR A 65 2.18 7.14 1.36
N TRP A 66 1.20 7.98 1.67
CA TRP A 66 1.40 9.25 2.37
C TRP A 66 2.15 9.04 3.69
N PHE A 67 1.63 8.16 4.55
CA PHE A 67 2.27 7.81 5.81
C PHE A 67 3.64 7.15 5.63
N GLY A 68 3.81 6.33 4.59
CA GLY A 68 5.11 5.74 4.25
C GLY A 68 6.17 6.79 3.93
N LEU A 69 5.82 7.81 3.13
CA LEU A 69 6.74 8.91 2.81
C LEU A 69 7.02 9.79 4.03
N LEU A 70 6.00 10.12 4.84
CA LEU A 70 6.20 10.82 6.11
C LEU A 70 7.15 10.06 7.02
N SER A 71 7.01 8.74 7.13
CA SER A 71 7.86 7.90 7.98
C SER A 71 9.35 8.02 7.61
N TYR A 72 9.66 8.22 6.33
CA TYR A 72 11.04 8.44 5.87
C TYR A 72 11.61 9.81 6.26
N GLN A 73 10.78 10.78 6.59
CA GLN A 73 11.24 12.09 7.09
C GLN A 73 11.66 12.03 8.57
N TYR A 74 11.03 11.14 9.36
CA TYR A 74 11.30 11.01 10.79
C TYR A 74 12.30 9.90 11.14
N ILE A 75 12.36 8.84 10.32
CA ILE A 75 13.15 7.64 10.60
C ILE A 75 13.98 7.26 9.37
N SER A 76 15.17 6.69 9.61
CA SER A 76 16.01 6.21 8.51
C SER A 76 15.27 5.16 7.66
N VAL A 77 15.47 5.24 6.35
CA VAL A 77 14.80 4.40 5.36
C VAL A 77 14.90 2.90 5.68
N THR A 78 16.03 2.45 6.22
CA THR A 78 16.25 1.07 6.64
C THR A 78 15.32 0.66 7.78
N LYS A 79 15.24 1.48 8.84
CA LYS A 79 14.36 1.22 10.00
C LYS A 79 12.88 1.22 9.60
N ALA A 80 12.47 2.17 8.76
CA ALA A 80 11.11 2.23 8.25
C ALA A 80 10.75 0.99 7.41
N THR A 81 11.70 0.49 6.60
CA THR A 81 11.49 -0.73 5.79
C THR A 81 11.35 -1.97 6.68
N LEU A 82 12.14 -2.09 7.76
CA LEU A 82 12.00 -3.19 8.72
C LEU A 82 10.61 -3.20 9.38
N ILE A 83 10.10 -2.04 9.78
CA ILE A 83 8.74 -1.91 10.32
C ILE A 83 7.71 -2.35 9.27
N ILE A 84 7.87 -1.94 8.02
CA ILE A 84 6.96 -2.34 6.93
C ILE A 84 6.97 -3.87 6.71
N TYR A 85 8.09 -4.55 6.92
CA TYR A 85 8.12 -6.03 6.81
C TYR A 85 7.38 -6.74 7.95
N THR A 86 7.12 -6.07 9.07
CA THR A 86 6.26 -6.61 10.14
C THR A 86 4.76 -6.47 9.86
N ASN A 87 4.36 -5.75 8.80
CA ASN A 87 2.95 -5.63 8.39
C ASN A 87 2.15 -6.95 8.36
N PRO A 88 2.61 -8.06 7.77
CA PRO A 88 1.88 -9.33 7.79
C PRO A 88 1.47 -9.79 9.19
N ILE A 89 2.31 -9.54 10.21
CA ILE A 89 1.98 -9.85 11.61
C ILE A 89 0.79 -8.99 12.07
N ILE A 90 0.86 -7.68 11.80
CA ILE A 90 -0.19 -6.72 12.16
C ILE A 90 -1.50 -7.06 11.44
N VAL A 91 -1.43 -7.42 10.16
CA VAL A 91 -2.59 -7.79 9.34
C VAL A 91 -3.29 -9.02 9.91
N ILE A 92 -2.55 -10.05 10.33
CA ILE A 92 -3.15 -11.27 10.91
C ILE A 92 -3.82 -10.97 12.25
N VAL A 93 -3.18 -10.16 13.10
CA VAL A 93 -3.78 -9.74 14.38
C VAL A 93 -5.06 -8.94 14.14
N LEU A 94 -5.05 -8.01 13.18
CA LEU A 94 -6.23 -7.22 12.82
C LEU A 94 -7.32 -8.08 12.18
N ALA A 95 -6.97 -9.06 11.33
CA ALA A 95 -7.94 -9.98 10.73
C ALA A 95 -8.64 -10.82 11.80
N PHE A 96 -7.90 -11.31 12.79
CA PHE A 96 -8.49 -12.01 13.92
C PHE A 96 -9.44 -11.12 14.74
N LEU A 97 -9.05 -9.87 15.01
CA LEU A 97 -9.83 -8.95 15.85
C LEU A 97 -11.08 -8.40 15.15
N PHE A 98 -10.95 -7.95 13.89
CA PHE A 98 -12.02 -7.27 13.15
C PHE A 98 -12.87 -8.22 12.31
N LEU A 99 -12.25 -9.19 11.64
CA LEU A 99 -12.95 -10.10 10.74
C LEU A 99 -13.44 -11.37 11.46
N LYS A 100 -12.95 -11.64 12.68
CA LYS A 100 -13.22 -12.89 13.44
C LYS A 100 -12.95 -14.15 12.61
N GLU A 101 -12.00 -14.07 11.69
CA GLU A 101 -11.60 -15.22 10.88
C GLU A 101 -10.75 -16.19 11.72
N ASN A 102 -10.95 -17.49 11.48
CA ASN A 102 -10.15 -18.52 12.12
C ASN A 102 -8.75 -18.50 11.51
N ILE A 103 -7.75 -18.18 12.33
CA ILE A 103 -6.34 -18.17 11.91
C ILE A 103 -5.98 -19.58 11.40
N THR A 104 -5.62 -19.65 10.11
CA THR A 104 -5.24 -20.91 9.48
C THR A 104 -3.77 -21.22 9.73
N ARG A 105 -3.37 -22.49 9.54
CA ARG A 105 -1.95 -22.89 9.68
C ARG A 105 -1.03 -22.14 8.71
N TYR A 106 -1.56 -21.69 7.57
CA TYR A 106 -0.82 -20.91 6.57
C TYR A 106 -0.51 -19.48 7.04
N ASP A 107 -1.42 -18.84 7.80
CA ASP A 107 -1.18 -17.53 8.40
C ASP A 107 0.00 -17.59 9.39
N LEU A 108 0.01 -18.65 10.21
CA LEU A 108 1.09 -18.93 11.16
C LEU A 108 2.44 -19.19 10.47
N ILE A 109 2.46 -19.98 9.39
CA ILE A 109 3.67 -20.21 8.60
C ILE A 109 4.18 -18.90 7.97
N SER A 110 3.26 -18.05 7.52
CA SER A 110 3.60 -16.75 6.93
C SER A 110 4.27 -15.83 7.96
N VAL A 111 3.78 -15.80 9.20
CA VAL A 111 4.43 -15.05 10.30
C VAL A 111 5.83 -15.56 10.57
N VAL A 112 6.01 -16.88 10.68
CA VAL A 112 7.32 -17.49 10.95
C VAL A 112 8.30 -17.19 9.82
N LEU A 113 7.88 -17.33 8.56
CA LEU A 113 8.70 -17.00 7.40
C LEU A 113 9.13 -15.53 7.38
N VAL A 114 8.22 -14.62 7.73
CA VAL A 114 8.54 -13.18 7.81
C VAL A 114 9.57 -12.93 8.91
N ILE A 115 9.39 -13.49 10.10
CA ILE A 115 10.34 -13.32 11.22
C ILE A 115 11.71 -13.90 10.87
N CYS A 116 11.77 -15.04 10.16
CA CYS A 116 13.03 -15.65 9.74
C CYS A 116 13.73 -14.93 8.57
N GLY A 117 12.97 -14.23 7.72
CA GLY A 117 13.50 -13.57 6.52
C GLY A 117 13.82 -12.08 6.67
N CYS A 118 13.35 -11.43 7.75
CA CYS A 118 13.67 -10.04 8.10
C CYS A 118 15.04 -9.92 8.77
#